data_AF-A0A3L7JKF7-F1
#
_entry.id   AF-A0A3L7JKF7-F1
#
_cell.length_a   1.000
_cell.length_b   1.000
_cell.length_c   1.000
_cell.angle_alpha   90.00
_cell.angle_beta   90.00
_cell.angle_gamma   90.00
#
_symmetry.space_group_name_H-M   'P 1'
#
loop_
_entity.id
_entity.type
_entity.pdbx_description
1 polymer ?
#
loop_
_entity_poly.entity_id
_entity_poly.type
_entity_poly.pdbx_seq_one_letter_code
_entity_poly.pdbx_strand_id
1 'polypeptide(L)'
;MAGQSAKRRAETLLRSGPVTLLDVEADKYFGRVLAKVHIGGTVSMTEVMIGENYALPYHGGRRIDWCDGSAQAGRVIDRTTVGATR
;
A
#
# COMPACT_ATOMS: atom_id res chain seq x y z
N MET A 1 1.71 13.66 -7.86
CA MET A 1 1.54 12.27 -8.37
C MET A 1 1.43 11.30 -7.20
N ALA A 2 0.23 10.75 -6.94
CA ALA A 2 -0.05 9.90 -5.76
C ALA A 2 0.81 8.62 -5.68
N GLY A 3 1.03 7.93 -6.81
CA GLY A 3 1.85 6.72 -6.86
C GLY A 3 3.31 6.93 -6.44
N GLN A 4 3.89 8.09 -6.74
CA GLN A 4 5.26 8.41 -6.30
C GLN A 4 5.35 8.65 -4.79
N SER A 5 4.31 9.24 -4.20
CA SER A 5 4.26 9.46 -2.76
C SER A 5 4.07 8.14 -2.01
N ALA A 6 3.21 7.24 -2.51
CA ALA A 6 3.07 5.89 -1.98
C ALA A 6 4.40 5.11 -2.04
N LYS A 7 5.11 5.18 -3.18
CA LYS A 7 6.44 4.57 -3.33
C LYS A 7 7.42 5.10 -2.29
N ARG A 8 7.55 6.43 -2.17
CA ARG A 8 8.47 7.04 -1.19
C ARG A 8 8.15 6.62 0.23
N ARG A 9 6.86 6.57 0.61
CA ARG A 9 6.46 6.13 1.94
C ARG A 9 6.85 4.68 2.22
N ALA A 10 6.60 3.79 1.26
CA ALA A 10 7.01 2.39 1.37
C ALA A 10 8.54 2.26 1.51
N GLU A 11 9.31 3.00 0.72
CA GLU A 11 10.79 3.03 0.83
C GLU A 11 11.24 3.52 2.21
N THR A 12 10.60 4.55 2.77
CA THR A 12 10.89 5.03 4.13
C THR A 12 10.64 3.94 5.18
N LEU A 13 9.51 3.22 5.09
CA LEU A 13 9.20 2.14 6.03
C LEU A 13 10.22 1.00 5.92
N LEU A 14 10.51 0.53 4.72
CA LEU A 14 11.45 -0.57 4.48
C LEU A 14 12.87 -0.25 4.93
N ARG A 15 13.27 1.03 4.95
CA ARG A 15 14.59 1.47 5.44
C ARG A 15 14.63 1.69 6.94
N SER A 16 13.49 1.71 7.63
CA SER A 16 13.41 2.07 9.06
C SER A 16 13.79 0.93 10.01
N GLY A 17 13.97 -0.30 9.50
CA GLY A 17 14.42 -1.41 10.32
C GLY A 17 14.47 -2.75 9.56
N PRO A 18 14.79 -3.85 10.26
CA PRO A 18 14.77 -5.19 9.69
C PRO A 18 13.39 -5.54 9.14
N VAL A 19 13.36 -6.20 7.99
CA VAL A 19 12.13 -6.62 7.31
C VAL A 19 11.90 -8.11 7.56
N THR A 20 10.69 -8.45 7.99
CA THR A 20 10.21 -9.82 8.16
C THR A 20 9.06 -10.07 7.22
N LEU A 21 9.12 -11.18 6.47
CA LEU A 21 8.04 -11.68 5.64
C LEU A 21 7.31 -12.79 6.38
N LEU A 22 5.99 -12.69 6.48
CA LEU A 22 5.09 -13.67 7.08
C LEU A 22 4.06 -14.13 6.04
N ASP A 23 3.44 -15.29 6.25
CA ASP A 23 2.42 -15.87 5.37
C ASP A 23 2.85 -15.85 3.90
N VAL A 24 4.05 -16.37 3.64
CA VAL A 24 4.68 -16.35 2.31
C VAL A 24 4.05 -17.42 1.44
N GLU A 25 3.37 -16.98 0.39
CA GLU A 25 2.71 -17.82 -0.61
C GLU A 25 3.29 -17.54 -2.01
N ALA A 26 3.31 -18.56 -2.86
CA ALA A 26 3.68 -18.38 -4.25
C ALA A 26 2.58 -17.61 -4.99
N ASP A 27 2.94 -16.57 -5.74
CA ASP A 27 2.02 -15.91 -6.65
C ASP A 27 1.76 -16.78 -7.89
N LYS A 28 0.63 -16.57 -8.56
CA LYS A 28 0.24 -17.26 -9.80
C LYS A 28 1.23 -17.02 -10.94
N TYR A 29 2.04 -15.96 -10.83
CA TYR A 29 3.17 -15.70 -11.69
C TYR A 29 4.43 -16.20 -10.97
N PHE A 30 4.93 -17.35 -11.42
CA PHE A 30 6.15 -17.96 -10.89
C PHE A 30 7.27 -16.92 -10.73
N GLY A 31 7.95 -16.92 -9.56
CA GLY A 31 9.01 -15.96 -9.22
C GLY A 31 8.57 -14.75 -8.41
N ARG A 32 7.29 -14.62 -8.05
CA ARG A 32 6.79 -13.62 -7.08
C ARG A 32 6.16 -14.33 -5.89
N VAL A 33 6.19 -13.66 -4.74
CA VAL A 33 5.55 -14.12 -3.52
C VAL A 33 4.53 -13.09 -3.04
N LEU A 34 3.45 -13.58 -2.46
CA LEU A 34 2.53 -12.80 -1.63
C LEU A 34 2.93 -13.01 -0.18
N ALA A 35 3.12 -11.93 0.56
CA ALA A 35 3.54 -12.01 1.95
C ALA A 35 3.05 -10.79 2.74
N LYS A 36 2.86 -10.97 4.04
CA LYS A 36 2.71 -9.86 5.00
C LYS A 36 4.10 -9.34 5.37
N VAL A 37 4.26 -8.02 5.34
CA VAL A 37 5.54 -7.36 5.62
C VAL A 37 5.48 -6.67 6.97
N HIS A 38 6.37 -7.06 7.88
CA HIS A 38 6.60 -6.38 9.16
C HIS A 38 7.98 -5.72 9.19
N ILE A 39 8.05 -4.54 9.81
CA ILE A 39 9.29 -3.78 10.01
C ILE A 39 9.60 -3.71 11.50
N GLY A 40 10.85 -4.01 11.87
CA GLY A 40 11.29 -3.96 13.28
C GLY A 40 10.52 -4.93 14.19
N GLY A 41 9.96 -6.01 13.63
CA GLY A 41 9.21 -7.04 14.34
C GLY A 41 7.78 -6.65 14.77
N THR A 42 7.35 -5.40 14.56
CA THR A 42 6.06 -4.91 15.11
C THR A 42 5.24 -4.09 14.12
N VAL A 43 5.88 -3.33 13.22
CA VAL A 43 5.15 -2.41 12.34
C VAL A 43 4.66 -3.14 11.09
N SER A 44 3.33 -3.26 10.93
CA SER A 44 2.71 -3.81 9.72
C SER A 44 2.71 -2.80 8.58
N MET A 45 3.38 -3.12 7.46
CA MET A 45 3.40 -2.25 6.27
C MET A 45 1.99 -2.07 5.69
N THR A 46 1.18 -3.13 5.71
CA THR A 46 -0.19 -3.11 5.16
C THR A 46 -1.07 -2.12 5.92
N GLU A 47 -1.03 -2.15 7.25
CA GLU A 47 -1.83 -1.26 8.09
C GLU A 47 -1.44 0.21 7.88
N VAL A 48 -0.14 0.50 7.83
CA VAL A 48 0.36 1.86 7.60
C VAL A 48 -0.05 2.37 6.21
N MET A 49 0.18 1.58 5.17
CA MET A 49 -0.12 2.00 3.78
C MET A 49 -1.61 2.20 3.55
N ILE A 50 -2.48 1.38 4.15
CA ILE A 50 -3.94 1.56 4.06
C ILE A 50 -4.38 2.74 4.93
N GLY A 51 -3.92 2.82 6.18
CA GLY A 51 -4.30 3.87 7.14
C GLY A 51 -3.90 5.28 6.69
N GLU A 52 -2.76 5.39 6.01
CA GLU A 52 -2.27 6.65 5.43
C GLU A 52 -2.86 6.93 4.03
N ASN A 53 -3.77 6.09 3.55
CA ASN A 53 -4.41 6.23 2.26
C ASN A 53 -3.43 6.16 1.07
N TYR A 54 -2.42 5.29 1.14
CA TYR A 54 -1.55 4.97 0.00
C TYR A 54 -1.92 3.65 -0.69
N ALA A 55 -2.76 2.83 -0.06
CA ALA A 55 -3.22 1.55 -0.58
C ALA A 55 -4.70 1.31 -0.23
N LEU A 56 -5.34 0.40 -0.97
CA LEU A 56 -6.70 -0.08 -0.69
C LEU A 56 -6.65 -1.54 -0.24
N PRO A 57 -7.51 -1.97 0.70
CA PRO A 57 -7.62 -3.37 1.04
C PRO A 57 -8.13 -4.18 -0.16
N TYR A 58 -7.58 -5.38 -0.34
CA TYR A 58 -8.00 -6.32 -1.36
C TYR A 58 -8.24 -7.69 -0.72
N HIS A 59 -9.49 -8.13 -0.74
CA HIS A 59 -9.94 -9.39 -0.12
C HIS A 59 -10.18 -10.50 -1.15
N GLY A 60 -9.61 -10.36 -2.36
CA GLY A 60 -9.92 -11.25 -3.49
C GLY A 60 -11.17 -10.80 -4.25
N GLY A 61 -11.53 -11.56 -5.28
CA GLY A 61 -12.67 -11.24 -6.15
C GLY A 61 -12.35 -10.17 -7.19
N ARG A 62 -13.31 -9.30 -7.48
CA ARG A 62 -13.16 -8.27 -8.51
C ARG A 62 -12.26 -7.15 -7.99
N ARG A 63 -11.23 -6.81 -8.75
CA ARG A 63 -10.38 -5.64 -8.47
C ARG A 63 -11.22 -4.37 -8.52
N ILE A 64 -10.86 -3.40 -7.69
CA ILE A 64 -11.46 -2.06 -7.72
C ILE A 64 -11.01 -1.39 -9.03
N ASP A 65 -11.97 -0.90 -9.81
CA ASP A 65 -11.69 -0.19 -11.03
C ASP A 65 -11.03 1.17 -10.72
N TRP A 66 -9.91 1.43 -11.39
CA TRP A 66 -9.06 2.60 -11.15
C TRP A 66 -9.80 3.93 -11.39
N CYS A 67 -10.64 3.97 -12.43
CA CYS A 67 -11.41 5.16 -12.81
C CYS A 67 -12.78 5.25 -12.12
N ASP A 68 -13.31 4.15 -11.56
CA ASP A 68 -14.65 4.14 -10.97
C ASP A 68 -14.71 4.77 -9.59
N GLY A 69 -13.57 5.26 -9.07
CA GLY A 69 -13.56 6.19 -7.94
C GLY A 69 -14.52 5.76 -6.83
N SER A 70 -14.56 4.46 -6.51
CA SER A 70 -15.41 4.00 -5.40
C SER A 70 -15.10 4.90 -4.21
N ALA A 71 -16.08 5.19 -3.35
CA ALA A 71 -15.87 6.12 -2.23
C ALA A 71 -14.61 5.80 -1.37
N GLN A 72 -14.11 4.57 -1.45
CA GLN A 72 -12.81 4.11 -0.95
C GLN A 72 -11.60 4.64 -1.75
N ALA A 73 -11.60 4.49 -3.08
CA ALA A 73 -10.57 5.03 -3.96
C ALA A 73 -10.54 6.56 -3.95
N GLY A 74 -11.70 7.23 -4.00
CA GLY A 74 -11.83 8.69 -3.93
C GLY A 74 -11.15 9.31 -2.69
N ARG A 75 -11.26 8.66 -1.52
CA ARG A 75 -10.61 9.11 -0.27
C ARG A 75 -9.08 9.05 -0.30
N VAL A 76 -8.52 8.14 -1.10
CA VAL A 76 -7.06 7.98 -1.27
C VAL A 76 -6.47 9.05 -2.19
N ILE A 77 -7.16 9.35 -3.30
CA ILE A 77 -6.71 10.37 -4.27
C ILE A 77 -6.96 11.81 -3.81
N ASP A 78 -8.03 12.09 -3.06
CA ASP A 78 -8.40 13.45 -2.65
C ASP A 78 -7.36 14.10 -1.72
N ARG A 79 -6.85 13.38 -0.72
CA ARG A 79 -5.86 13.91 0.23
C ARG A 79 -4.45 14.10 -0.34
N THR A 80 -4.11 13.48 -1.47
CA THR A 80 -2.80 13.71 -2.13
C THR A 80 -2.79 14.96 -3.01
N THR A 81 -3.93 15.67 -3.13
CA THR A 81 -4.08 16.85 -4.00
C THR A 81 -4.12 18.18 -3.20
N VAL A 82 -4.17 18.15 -1.87
CA VAL A 82 -4.08 19.38 -1.05
C VAL A 82 -2.61 19.73 -0.78
N GLY A 83 -1.95 20.14 -1.86
CA GLY A 83 -0.61 20.73 -1.87
C GLY A 83 -0.46 21.83 -2.93
N ALA A 84 -1.56 22.34 -3.49
CA ALA A 84 -1.57 23.58 -4.26
C ALA A 84 -2.00 24.72 -3.34
N THR A 85 -1.04 25.25 -2.58
CA THR A 85 -1.14 26.59 -1.99
C THR A 85 -1.25 27.63 -3.10
N ARG A 86 -2.35 28.42 -3.02
CA ARG A 86 -2.65 29.74 -3.62
C ARG A 86 -2.21 30.05 -5.05
#